data_AF-A0A7C5W6A8-F1
#
_entry.id   AF-A0A7C5W6A8-F1
#
_cell.length_a   1.000
_cell.length_b   1.000
_cell.length_c   1.000
_cell.angle_alpha   90.00
_cell.angle_beta   90.00
_cell.angle_gamma   90.00
#
_symmetry.space_group_name_H-M   'P 1'
#
loop_
_entity.id
_entity.type
_entity.pdbx_description
1 polymer ?
#
loop_
_entity_poly.entity_id
_entity_poly.type
_entity_poly.pdbx_seq_one_letter_code
_entity_poly.pdbx_strand_id
1 'polypeptide(L)'
;MNKIKQFFRKDNLAFGIVLALLMSILTYSVLSVAALIFPETFSSHYLRKQVLLLISVFVNLFSFRMYMVSLKFEKTGRGILAAVFVLMVMYFVFLNAE
;
A
#
# COMPACT_ATOMS: atom_id res chain seq x y z
N MET A 1 14.07 -2.59 -28.93
CA MET A 1 12.94 -1.83 -28.36
C MET A 1 12.50 -2.51 -27.07
N ASN A 2 12.78 -1.86 -25.92
CA ASN A 2 12.94 -2.46 -24.59
C ASN A 2 11.73 -3.24 -24.05
N LYS A 3 11.94 -4.50 -23.65
CA LYS A 3 10.94 -5.41 -23.01
C LYS A 3 10.21 -4.79 -21.81
N ILE A 4 10.84 -3.82 -21.13
CA ILE A 4 10.30 -3.09 -19.97
C ILE A 4 8.99 -2.34 -20.32
N LYS A 5 8.88 -1.80 -21.54
CA LYS A 5 7.67 -1.08 -21.98
C LYS A 5 6.46 -2.00 -22.23
N GLN A 6 6.67 -3.29 -22.49
CA GLN A 6 5.57 -4.25 -22.64
C GLN A 6 5.03 -4.74 -21.29
N PHE A 7 5.86 -4.77 -20.24
CA PHE A 7 5.40 -5.18 -18.91
C PHE A 7 4.43 -4.14 -18.31
N PHE A 8 4.69 -2.85 -18.52
CA PHE A 8 3.85 -1.76 -18.04
C PHE A 8 2.50 -1.59 -18.76
N ARG A 9 2.27 -2.25 -19.91
CA ARG A 9 1.02 -2.16 -20.69
C ARG A 9 0.17 -3.43 -20.63
N LYS A 10 0.61 -4.47 -19.93
CA LYS A 10 -0.23 -5.64 -19.68
C LYS A 10 -0.98 -5.40 -18.39
N ASP A 11 -2.23 -4.95 -18.53
CA ASP A 11 -3.17 -4.93 -17.43
C ASP A 11 -3.22 -6.32 -16.78
N ASN A 12 -2.56 -6.48 -15.63
CA ASN A 12 -2.33 -7.76 -15.00
C ASN A 12 -2.59 -7.63 -13.52
N LEU A 13 -3.36 -8.57 -12.99
CA LEU A 13 -3.76 -8.61 -11.60
C LEU A 13 -2.54 -8.76 -10.69
N ALA A 14 -1.58 -9.62 -11.08
CA ALA A 14 -0.33 -9.80 -10.34
C ALA A 14 0.49 -8.49 -10.21
N PHE A 15 0.46 -7.65 -11.25
CA PHE A 15 1.15 -6.35 -11.20
C PHE A 15 0.50 -5.43 -10.15
N GLY A 16 -0.83 -5.42 -10.08
CA GLY A 16 -1.56 -4.68 -9.04
C GLY A 16 -1.22 -5.13 -7.62
N ILE A 17 -1.09 -6.44 -7.40
CA ILE A 17 -0.70 -7.00 -6.10
C ILE A 17 0.70 -6.55 -5.70
N VAL A 18 1.67 -6.72 -6.60
CA VAL A 18 3.06 -6.33 -6.36
C VAL A 18 3.16 -4.82 -6.10
N LEU A 19 2.40 -4.01 -6.85
CA LEU A 19 2.37 -2.57 -6.66
C LEU A 19 1.83 -2.18 -5.29
N ALA A 20 0.74 -2.81 -4.83
CA ALA A 20 0.17 -2.54 -3.51
C ALA A 20 1.15 -2.88 -2.37
N LEU A 21 1.85 -4.01 -2.48
CA LEU A 21 2.88 -4.41 -1.52
C LEU A 21 4.04 -3.42 -1.50
N LEU A 22 4.56 -3.06 -2.67
CA LEU A 22 5.65 -2.10 -2.80
C LEU A 22 5.26 -0.73 -2.22
N MET A 23 4.07 -0.24 -2.55
CA MET A 23 3.56 1.03 -2.04
C MET A 23 3.40 1.01 -0.52
N SER A 24 2.83 -0.06 0.06
CA SER A 24 2.73 -0.18 1.52
C SER A 24 4.09 -0.21 2.21
N ILE A 25 5.07 -0.94 1.68
CA ILE A 25 6.44 -1.00 2.23
C ILE A 25 7.10 0.38 2.14
N LEU A 26 7.00 1.04 0.99
CA LEU A 26 7.55 2.39 0.78
C LEU A 26 6.92 3.40 1.74
N THR A 27 5.59 3.43 1.84
CA THR A 27 4.87 4.33 2.74
C THR A 27 5.21 4.06 4.20
N TYR A 28 5.26 2.80 4.63
CA TYR A 28 5.64 2.45 6.00
C TYR A 28 7.07 2.89 6.33
N SER A 29 8.00 2.72 5.39
CA SER A 29 9.39 3.13 5.56
C SER A 29 9.50 4.65 5.73
N VAL A 30 8.81 5.41 4.87
CA VAL A 30 8.76 6.88 4.97
C VAL A 30 8.15 7.34 6.30
N LEU A 31 7.04 6.73 6.70
CA LEU A 31 6.39 7.05 7.98
C LEU A 31 7.27 6.70 9.19
N SER A 32 8.02 5.59 9.12
CA SER A 32 8.94 5.18 10.18
C SER A 32 10.11 6.14 10.32
N VAL A 33 10.68 6.61 9.21
CA VAL A 33 11.71 7.65 9.22
C VAL A 33 11.16 8.97 9.77
N ALA A 34 9.95 9.36 9.36
CA ALA A 34 9.29 10.55 9.91
C ALA A 34 9.06 10.43 11.43
N ALA A 35 8.70 9.24 11.92
CA ALA A 35 8.55 8.99 13.35
C ALA A 35 9.85 9.13 14.15
N LEU A 36 11.00 8.82 13.54
CA LEU A 36 12.31 9.02 14.17
C LEU A 36 12.71 10.50 14.23
N ILE A 37 12.33 11.29 13.24
CA ILE A 37 12.65 12.73 13.16
C ILE A 37 11.73 13.56 14.07
N PHE A 38 10.46 13.15 14.20
CA PHE A 38 9.44 13.87 14.96
C PHE A 38 8.86 13.03 16.12
N PRO A 39 9.70 12.62 17.10
CA PRO A 39 9.28 11.69 18.14
C PRO A 39 8.12 12.23 18.97
N GLU A 40 8.03 13.55 19.23
CA GLU A 40 6.95 14.17 20.00
C GLU A 40 5.56 14.03 19.34
N THR A 41 5.52 14.00 18.00
CA THR A 41 4.28 13.82 17.25
C THR A 41 3.87 12.35 17.23
N PHE A 42 4.85 11.46 17.06
CA PHE A 42 4.64 10.02 16.90
C PHE A 42 4.66 9.22 18.22
N SER A 43 5.07 9.82 19.34
CA SER A 43 4.97 9.25 20.69
C SER A 43 3.56 9.34 21.26
N SER A 44 2.70 10.19 20.67
CA SER A 44 1.30 10.30 21.05
C SER A 44 0.60 8.94 20.92
N HIS A 45 -0.35 8.67 21.83
CA HIS A 45 -1.11 7.41 21.86
C HIS A 45 -1.76 7.07 20.50
N TYR A 46 -1.96 8.07 19.65
CA TYR A 46 -2.62 8.01 18.35
C TYR A 46 -1.74 7.58 17.17
N LEU A 47 -0.40 7.69 17.26
CA LEU A 47 0.52 7.38 16.15
C LEU A 47 1.47 6.21 16.45
N ARG A 48 0.97 5.20 17.17
CA ARG A 48 1.70 3.95 17.41
C ARG A 48 1.95 3.17 16.12
N LYS A 49 2.89 2.23 16.18
CA LYS A 49 3.29 1.32 15.07
C LYS A 49 2.10 0.68 14.34
N GLN A 50 1.07 0.28 15.09
CA GLN A 50 -0.17 -0.30 14.56
C GLN A 50 -0.87 0.66 13.59
N VAL A 51 -1.08 1.91 14.00
CA VAL A 51 -1.71 2.96 13.19
C VAL A 51 -0.88 3.29 11.95
N LEU A 52 0.45 3.33 12.09
CA LEU A 52 1.36 3.57 10.95
C LEU A 52 1.26 2.48 9.89
N LEU A 53 1.08 1.23 10.31
CA LEU A 53 0.91 0.09 9.40
C LEU A 53 -0.46 0.12 8.73
N LEU A 54 -1.51 0.51 9.45
CA LEU A 54 -2.83 0.69 8.85
C LEU A 54 -2.84 1.83 7.81
N ILE A 55 -2.20 2.97 8.13
CA ILE A 55 -2.04 4.10 7.21
C ILE A 55 -1.27 3.67 5.95
N SER A 56 -0.20 2.88 6.10
CA SER A 56 0.60 2.45 4.94
C SER A 56 -0.17 1.53 3.99
N VAL A 57 -1.12 0.74 4.51
CA VAL A 57 -2.06 -0.02 3.68
C VAL A 57 -3.11 0.89 3.05
N PHE A 58 -3.65 1.86 3.81
CA PHE A 58 -4.68 2.79 3.34
C PHE A 58 -4.24 3.69 2.18
N VAL A 59 -2.97 4.09 2.16
CA VAL A 59 -2.42 4.94 1.08
C VAL A 59 -2.54 4.27 -0.30
N ASN A 60 -2.62 2.93 -0.38
CA ASN A 60 -2.89 2.23 -1.62
C ASN A 60 -4.24 2.58 -2.26
N LEU A 61 -5.21 3.15 -1.53
CA LEU A 61 -6.46 3.63 -2.12
C LEU A 61 -6.22 4.75 -3.15
N PHE A 62 -5.19 5.58 -2.95
CA PHE A 62 -4.79 6.58 -3.94
C PHE A 62 -4.24 5.92 -5.20
N SER A 63 -3.36 4.92 -5.05
CA SER A 63 -2.83 4.13 -6.16
C SER A 63 -3.94 3.39 -6.90
N PHE A 64 -4.88 2.79 -6.18
CA PHE A 64 -6.07 2.16 -6.75
C PHE A 64 -6.86 3.15 -7.60
N ARG A 65 -7.19 4.33 -7.05
CA ARG A 65 -7.94 5.37 -7.79
C ARG A 65 -7.19 5.80 -9.05
N MET A 66 -5.88 6.03 -8.97
CA MET A 66 -5.08 6.44 -10.13
C MET A 66 -5.12 5.39 -11.24
N TYR A 67 -4.93 4.12 -10.89
CA TYR A 67 -4.89 3.03 -11.87
C TYR A 67 -6.26 2.71 -12.47
N MET A 68 -7.34 2.80 -11.70
CA MET A 68 -8.69 2.51 -12.20
C MET A 68 -9.30 3.69 -12.97
N VAL A 69 -9.18 4.92 -12.45
CA VAL A 69 -9.88 6.09 -13.00
C VAL A 69 -9.09 6.76 -14.12
N SER A 70 -7.78 6.96 -13.94
CA SER A 70 -6.94 7.68 -14.92
C SER A 70 -6.41 6.74 -16.00
N LEU A 71 -5.82 5.61 -15.60
CA LEU A 71 -5.17 4.68 -16.53
C LEU A 71 -6.12 3.63 -17.12
N LYS A 72 -7.34 3.48 -16.58
CA LYS A 72 -8.35 2.48 -16.98
C LYS A 72 -7.81 1.04 -16.99
N PHE A 73 -6.86 0.74 -16.10
CA PHE A 73 -6.29 -0.60 -15.93
C PHE A 73 -7.11 -1.39 -14.90
N GLU A 74 -8.20 -1.99 -15.36
CA GLU A 74 -9.17 -2.67 -14.49
C GLU A 74 -8.57 -3.85 -13.72
N LYS A 75 -7.78 -4.72 -14.36
CA LYS A 75 -7.21 -5.90 -13.69
C LYS A 75 -6.17 -5.49 -12.65
N THR A 76 -5.38 -4.49 -12.95
CA THR A 76 -4.39 -3.91 -12.05
C THR A 76 -5.07 -3.27 -10.85
N GLY A 77 -6.10 -2.44 -11.07
CA GLY A 77 -6.91 -1.86 -10.00
C GLY A 77 -7.54 -2.93 -9.09
N ARG A 78 -8.14 -3.98 -9.69
CA ARG A 78 -8.67 -5.13 -8.94
C ARG A 78 -7.58 -5.85 -8.13
N GLY A 79 -6.38 -6.00 -8.70
CA GLY A 79 -5.22 -6.59 -8.02
C GLY A 79 -4.75 -5.78 -6.82
N ILE A 80 -4.70 -4.44 -6.95
CA ILE A 80 -4.38 -3.53 -5.83
C ILE A 80 -5.43 -3.69 -4.73
N LEU A 81 -6.71 -3.65 -5.09
CA LEU A 81 -7.81 -3.74 -4.11
C LEU A 81 -7.80 -5.09 -3.37
N ALA A 82 -7.59 -6.19 -4.10
CA ALA A 82 -7.48 -7.52 -3.51
C ALA A 82 -6.30 -7.62 -2.55
N ALA A 83 -5.14 -7.09 -2.92
CA ALA A 83 -3.97 -7.06 -2.05
C ALA A 83 -4.19 -6.21 -0.79
N VAL A 84 -4.79 -5.02 -0.93
CA VAL A 84 -5.16 -4.17 0.20
C VAL A 84 -6.10 -4.92 1.15
N PHE A 85 -7.09 -5.62 0.63
CA PHE A 85 -8.03 -6.39 1.44
C PHE A 85 -7.32 -7.51 2.21
N VAL A 86 -6.47 -8.29 1.54
CA VAL A 86 -5.68 -9.35 2.18
C VAL A 86 -4.74 -8.78 3.25
N LEU A 87 -4.04 -7.69 2.97
CA LEU A 87 -3.17 -7.01 3.93
C LEU A 87 -3.94 -6.52 5.15
N MET A 88 -5.14 -5.99 4.95
CA MET A 88 -6.00 -5.52 6.02
C MET A 88 -6.48 -6.68 6.91
N VAL A 89 -6.90 -7.80 6.30
CA VAL A 89 -7.27 -9.02 7.03
C VAL A 89 -6.07 -9.54 7.82
N MET A 90 -4.88 -9.62 7.21
CA MET A 90 -3.66 -10.04 7.91
C MET A 90 -3.35 -9.11 9.09
N TYR A 91 -3.50 -7.80 8.93
CA TYR A 91 -3.31 -6.84 10.01
C TYR A 91 -4.26 -7.09 11.19
N PHE A 92 -5.55 -7.32 10.94
CA PHE A 92 -6.49 -7.60 12.03
C PHE A 92 -6.26 -8.97 12.68
N VAL A 93 -6.00 -10.00 11.89
CA VAL A 93 -5.82 -11.38 12.39
C VAL A 93 -4.51 -11.55 13.17
N PHE A 94 -3.41 -10.97 12.69
CA PHE A 94 -2.07 -11.22 13.27
C PHE A 94 -1.57 -10.08 14.15
N LEU A 95 -2.01 -8.83 13.95
CA LEU A 95 -1.41 -7.65 14.60
C LEU A 95 -2.31 -6.92 15.60
N ASN A 96 -3.63 -7.17 15.60
CA ASN A 96 -4.58 -6.59 16.56
C ASN A 96 -5.19 -7.64 17.50
N ALA A 97 -4.67 -8.87 17.47
CA ALA A 97 -5.11 -9.95 18.38
C ALA A 97 -4.40 -9.91 19.75
N GLU A 98 -3.61 -8.87 20.03
CA GLU A 98 -2.99 -8.54 21.31
C GLU A 98 -3.46 -7.16 21.79
#